data_AF-A0A5N9GJP3-F1
#
_entry.id   AF-A0A5N9GJP3-F1
#
_cell.length_a   1.000
_cell.length_b   1.000
_cell.length_c   1.000
_cell.angle_alpha   90.00
_cell.angle_beta   90.00
_cell.angle_gamma   90.00
#
_symmetry.space_group_name_H-M   'P 1'
#
loop_
_entity.id
_entity.type
_entity.pdbx_description
1 polymer ?
#
loop_
_entity_poly.entity_id
_entity_poly.type
_entity_poly.pdbx_seq_one_letter_code
_entity_poly.pdbx_strand_id
1 'polypeptide(L)'
;MPKREDHPQYPFTREVSEKYAEHVAIEAVGKGDVLVIDARGNVGAGVFGDRLVARMEYRGAAGLVTDGAIRDVPYLKGQDFPVFIRAPHGYGHNAEHFAMDVQLPISCGNVLVYPGDLLVGDDDGVVVCPQAIAEEVIRDAVAQEEEETFTRELIQEGAHIVSVHGTLTGDTLERYKKWRAAHGLPPI
;
A
#
# COMPACT_ATOMS: atom_id res chain seq x y z
N MET A 1 -5.54 14.92 -11.38
CA MET A 1 -5.31 15.70 -12.62
C MET A 1 -4.72 17.07 -12.31
N PRO A 2 -3.76 17.59 -13.10
CA PRO A 2 -3.27 18.96 -12.93
C PRO A 2 -4.40 19.98 -13.03
N LYS A 3 -4.30 21.04 -12.22
CA LYS A 3 -5.30 22.12 -12.19
C LYS A 3 -5.35 22.85 -13.53
N ARG A 4 -6.56 23.28 -13.91
CA ARG A 4 -6.85 24.17 -15.03
C ARG A 4 -7.87 25.21 -14.57
N GLU A 5 -7.65 26.49 -14.88
CA GLU A 5 -8.44 27.62 -14.35
C GLU A 5 -9.90 27.63 -14.83
N ASP A 6 -10.18 26.95 -15.93
CA ASP A 6 -11.50 26.77 -16.55
C ASP A 6 -12.18 25.45 -16.15
N HIS A 7 -11.57 24.64 -15.27
CA HIS A 7 -12.18 23.39 -14.83
C HIS A 7 -13.22 23.64 -13.73
N PRO A 8 -14.48 23.22 -13.93
CA PRO A 8 -15.61 23.64 -13.09
C PRO A 8 -15.58 23.09 -11.66
N GLN A 9 -14.76 22.07 -11.40
CA GLN A 9 -14.69 21.44 -10.07
C GLN A 9 -14.03 22.33 -9.01
N TYR A 10 -13.36 23.43 -9.38
CA TYR A 10 -12.68 24.31 -8.42
C TYR A 10 -12.92 25.80 -8.65
N PRO A 11 -14.15 26.30 -8.40
CA PRO A 11 -14.31 27.72 -8.10
C PRO A 11 -13.48 28.06 -6.85
N PHE A 12 -12.98 29.29 -6.73
CA PHE A 12 -12.32 29.77 -5.50
C PHE A 12 -13.27 29.79 -4.27
N THR A 13 -14.55 29.46 -4.47
CA THR A 13 -15.56 29.35 -3.43
C THR A 13 -15.41 28.02 -2.67
N ARG A 14 -15.70 28.03 -1.37
CA ARG A 14 -15.70 26.83 -0.51
C ARG A 14 -16.94 25.95 -0.72
N GLU A 15 -17.49 25.91 -1.93
CA GLU A 15 -18.63 25.04 -2.20
C GLU A 15 -18.17 23.58 -2.18
N VAL A 16 -18.90 22.76 -1.44
CA VAL A 16 -18.63 21.33 -1.26
C VAL A 16 -19.77 20.57 -1.93
N SER A 17 -19.44 19.61 -2.79
CA SER A 17 -20.42 18.79 -3.52
C SER A 17 -20.10 17.30 -3.42
N GLU A 18 -21.14 16.47 -3.37
CA GLU A 18 -21.06 15.01 -3.55
C GLU A 18 -20.58 14.60 -4.96
N LYS A 19 -20.38 15.57 -5.86
CA LYS A 19 -19.84 15.35 -7.21
C LYS A 19 -18.30 15.31 -7.25
N TYR A 20 -17.61 15.65 -6.16
CA TYR A 20 -16.16 15.61 -6.13
C TYR A 20 -15.67 14.19 -5.95
N ALA A 21 -14.84 13.72 -6.88
CA ALA A 21 -14.31 12.35 -6.90
C ALA A 21 -13.65 11.97 -5.56
N GLU A 22 -12.95 12.90 -4.91
CA GLU A 22 -12.39 12.71 -3.57
C GLU A 22 -13.47 12.33 -2.54
N HIS A 23 -14.54 13.12 -2.44
CA HIS A 23 -15.63 12.84 -1.51
C HIS A 23 -16.39 11.56 -1.87
N VAL A 24 -16.59 11.30 -3.17
CA VAL A 24 -17.20 10.05 -3.64
C VAL A 24 -16.37 8.86 -3.21
N ALA A 25 -15.04 8.90 -3.35
CA ALA A 25 -14.15 7.82 -2.94
C ALA A 25 -14.23 7.58 -1.42
N ILE A 26 -14.15 8.64 -0.62
CA ILE A 26 -14.24 8.56 0.85
C ILE A 26 -15.60 8.02 1.28
N GLU A 27 -16.68 8.40 0.58
CA GLU A 27 -18.02 7.89 0.86
C GLU A 27 -18.32 6.54 0.17
N ALA A 28 -17.36 5.96 -0.53
CA ALA A 28 -17.47 4.61 -1.09
C ALA A 28 -16.70 3.57 -0.26
N VAL A 29 -15.58 3.95 0.38
CA VAL A 29 -14.75 3.00 1.15
C VAL A 29 -15.55 2.30 2.25
N GLY A 30 -15.29 1.01 2.42
CA GLY A 30 -15.89 0.17 3.44
C GLY A 30 -14.84 -0.53 4.31
N LYS A 31 -15.34 -1.50 5.09
CA LYS A 31 -14.49 -2.28 5.99
C LYS A 31 -13.44 -3.07 5.19
N GLY A 32 -12.17 -2.83 5.49
CA GLY A 32 -11.05 -3.55 4.87
C GLY A 32 -10.52 -2.92 3.58
N ASP A 33 -11.18 -1.87 3.05
CA ASP A 33 -10.73 -1.21 1.83
C ASP A 33 -9.50 -0.33 2.09
N VAL A 34 -8.55 -0.33 1.17
CA VAL A 34 -7.44 0.63 1.14
C VAL A 34 -7.71 1.64 0.03
N LEU A 35 -7.74 2.93 0.36
CA LEU A 35 -7.85 3.97 -0.66
C LEU A 35 -6.47 4.25 -1.26
N VAL A 36 -6.35 4.16 -2.58
CA VAL A 36 -5.11 4.45 -3.30
C VAL A 36 -5.31 5.68 -4.19
N ILE A 37 -4.41 6.66 -4.09
CA ILE A 37 -4.51 7.94 -4.78
C ILE A 37 -3.25 8.18 -5.62
N ASP A 38 -3.44 8.21 -6.93
CA ASP A 38 -2.45 8.70 -7.90
C ASP A 38 -2.46 10.24 -7.92
N ALA A 39 -1.44 10.80 -7.29
CA ALA A 39 -1.14 12.22 -7.28
C ALA A 39 -0.14 12.61 -8.38
N ARG A 40 0.28 11.67 -9.22
CA ARG A 40 1.32 11.78 -10.26
C ARG A 40 2.69 12.11 -9.67
N GLY A 41 2.97 11.60 -8.48
CA GLY A 41 4.17 11.96 -7.72
C GLY A 41 4.23 13.42 -7.24
N ASN A 42 3.14 14.19 -7.35
CA ASN A 42 3.16 15.61 -7.00
C ASN A 42 3.12 15.81 -5.48
N VAL A 43 4.13 16.52 -4.96
CA VAL A 43 4.28 16.86 -3.54
C VAL A 43 4.12 18.36 -3.24
N GLY A 44 3.82 19.19 -4.23
CA GLY A 44 3.60 20.65 -4.07
C GLY A 44 2.26 21.01 -3.44
N ALA A 45 1.35 20.05 -3.29
CA ALA A 45 0.10 20.21 -2.58
C ALA A 45 -0.38 18.88 -1.97
N GLY A 46 -1.02 18.95 -0.80
CA GLY A 46 -1.49 17.79 -0.07
C GLY A 46 -2.87 17.34 -0.56
N VAL A 47 -2.95 16.10 -1.06
CA VAL A 47 -4.17 15.46 -1.57
C VAL A 47 -5.21 15.27 -0.49
N PHE A 48 -4.80 14.97 0.73
CA PHE A 48 -5.69 14.70 1.86
C PHE A 48 -5.28 15.53 3.09
N GLY A 49 -6.14 15.53 4.10
CA GLY A 49 -5.86 16.06 5.44
C GLY A 49 -6.60 15.25 6.50
N ASP A 50 -6.38 15.59 7.77
CA ASP A 50 -6.85 14.84 8.94
C ASP A 50 -8.36 14.50 8.91
N ARG A 51 -9.21 15.46 8.53
CA ARG A 51 -10.66 15.30 8.50
C ARG A 51 -11.14 14.20 7.55
N LEU A 52 -10.47 14.06 6.41
CA LEU A 52 -10.84 13.08 5.40
C LEU A 52 -10.39 11.68 5.82
N VAL A 53 -9.20 11.59 6.41
CA VAL A 53 -8.68 10.35 7.01
C VAL A 53 -9.60 9.87 8.14
N ALA A 54 -9.99 10.76 9.05
CA ALA A 54 -10.92 10.44 10.14
C ALA A 54 -12.27 9.91 9.63
N ARG A 55 -12.75 10.39 8.46
CA ARG A 55 -13.98 9.87 7.84
C ARG A 55 -13.78 8.45 7.29
N MET A 56 -12.63 8.17 6.67
CA MET A 56 -12.30 6.83 6.19
C MET A 56 -12.18 5.82 7.36
N GLU A 57 -11.50 6.22 8.44
CA GLU A 57 -11.40 5.44 9.68
C GLU A 57 -12.78 5.09 10.23
N TYR A 58 -13.67 6.07 10.33
CA TYR A 58 -15.05 5.85 10.79
C TYR A 58 -15.80 4.82 9.94
N ARG A 59 -15.49 4.73 8.64
CA ARG A 59 -16.11 3.78 7.71
C ARG A 59 -15.43 2.40 7.70
N GLY A 60 -14.34 2.24 8.44
CA GLY A 60 -13.62 0.98 8.60
C GLY A 60 -12.59 0.70 7.51
N ALA A 61 -12.15 1.72 6.77
CA ALA A 61 -11.04 1.55 5.82
C ALA A 61 -9.81 0.95 6.54
N ALA A 62 -9.02 0.16 5.81
CA ALA A 62 -7.80 -0.44 6.32
C ALA A 62 -6.58 0.49 6.22
N GLY A 63 -6.62 1.48 5.32
CA GLY A 63 -5.52 2.43 5.17
C GLY A 63 -5.68 3.40 4.00
N LEU A 64 -4.69 4.28 3.86
CA LEU A 64 -4.56 5.24 2.76
C LEU A 64 -3.16 5.14 2.16
N VAL A 65 -3.08 5.10 0.83
CA VAL A 65 -1.82 5.10 0.07
C VAL A 65 -1.87 6.20 -0.98
N THR A 66 -0.84 7.04 -1.05
CA THR A 66 -0.67 8.00 -2.14
C THR A 66 0.79 8.21 -2.47
N ASP A 67 1.07 8.42 -3.75
CA ASP A 67 2.40 8.84 -4.19
C ASP A 67 2.59 10.37 -4.15
N GLY A 68 1.62 11.10 -3.61
CA GLY A 68 1.66 12.54 -3.40
C GLY A 68 1.89 12.96 -1.95
N ALA A 69 1.58 14.23 -1.67
CA ALA A 69 1.68 14.76 -0.33
C ALA A 69 0.36 14.72 0.45
N ILE A 70 0.44 14.78 1.78
CA ILE A 70 -0.72 14.91 2.69
C ILE A 70 -0.49 16.04 3.70
N ARG A 71 -1.59 16.67 4.13
CA ARG A 71 -1.62 17.69 5.18
C ARG A 71 -1.79 17.06 6.57
N ASP A 72 -1.45 17.83 7.61
CA ASP A 72 -1.74 17.45 9.01
C ASP A 72 -1.01 16.17 9.48
N VAL A 73 0.12 15.84 8.84
CA VAL A 73 0.95 14.65 9.15
C VAL A 73 1.31 14.51 10.64
N PRO A 74 1.65 15.58 11.40
CA PRO A 74 1.91 15.45 12.83
C PRO A 74 0.72 14.87 13.62
N TYR A 75 -0.52 15.18 13.22
CA TYR A 75 -1.72 14.62 13.85
C TYR A 75 -1.93 13.17 13.42
N LEU A 76 -1.78 12.88 12.12
CA LEU A 76 -1.98 11.54 11.56
C LEU A 76 -0.99 10.50 12.12
N LYS A 77 0.26 10.90 12.38
CA LYS A 77 1.27 10.03 13.02
C LYS A 77 0.88 9.54 14.42
N GLY A 78 -0.08 10.19 15.08
CA GLY A 78 -0.57 9.78 16.39
C GLY A 78 -1.80 8.87 16.34
N GLN A 79 -2.29 8.53 15.15
CA GLN A 79 -3.45 7.64 14.96
C GLN A 79 -2.99 6.24 14.60
N ASP A 80 -3.79 5.23 14.97
CA ASP A 80 -3.57 3.82 14.60
C ASP A 80 -4.04 3.50 13.17
N PHE A 81 -4.15 4.51 12.31
CA PHE A 81 -4.59 4.35 10.91
C PHE A 81 -3.39 4.42 9.95
N PRO A 82 -3.12 3.36 9.16
CA PRO A 82 -1.99 3.34 8.24
C PRO A 82 -2.14 4.38 7.12
N VAL A 83 -1.16 5.28 7.00
CA VAL A 83 -1.12 6.33 5.97
C VAL A 83 0.26 6.36 5.30
N PHE A 84 0.32 5.92 4.04
CA PHE A 84 1.52 5.90 3.22
C PHE A 84 1.52 7.07 2.25
N ILE A 85 2.56 7.92 2.35
CA ILE A 85 2.66 9.18 1.60
C ILE A 85 4.06 9.38 1.07
N ARG A 86 4.21 10.18 0.02
CA ARG A 86 5.54 10.60 -0.46
C ARG A 86 6.14 11.73 0.37
N ALA A 87 5.31 12.69 0.81
CA ALA A 87 5.78 13.84 1.59
C ALA A 87 4.67 14.51 2.43
N PRO A 88 5.00 15.21 3.53
CA PRO A 88 4.09 16.17 4.12
C PRO A 88 4.04 17.45 3.28
N HIS A 89 2.87 18.09 3.18
CA HIS A 89 2.74 19.44 2.62
C HIS A 89 1.62 20.21 3.33
N GLY A 90 1.74 21.54 3.47
CA GLY A 90 0.74 22.35 4.21
C GLY A 90 -0.41 22.89 3.35
N TYR A 91 -0.18 23.07 2.05
CA TYR A 91 -1.16 23.62 1.12
C TYR A 91 -2.08 22.54 0.56
N GLY A 92 -3.37 22.85 0.35
CA GLY A 92 -4.37 21.88 -0.13
C GLY A 92 -4.28 21.64 -1.64
N HIS A 93 -4.61 20.43 -2.08
CA HIS A 93 -4.42 19.97 -3.46
C HIS A 93 -5.00 20.91 -4.53
N ASN A 94 -6.12 21.60 -4.25
CA ASN A 94 -6.80 22.57 -5.13
C ASN A 94 -5.90 23.69 -5.66
N ALA A 95 -4.73 23.86 -5.05
CA ALA A 95 -3.62 24.66 -5.52
C ALA A 95 -3.09 24.24 -6.89
N GLU A 96 -2.90 22.94 -7.09
CA GLU A 96 -2.05 22.38 -8.16
C GLU A 96 -2.70 21.23 -8.93
N HIS A 97 -3.59 20.47 -8.29
CA HIS A 97 -4.25 19.30 -8.89
C HIS A 97 -5.58 18.99 -8.20
N PHE A 98 -6.39 18.14 -8.84
CA PHE A 98 -7.67 17.72 -8.32
C PHE A 98 -7.95 16.24 -8.59
N ALA A 99 -8.82 15.63 -7.79
CA ALA A 99 -9.34 14.29 -8.03
C ALA A 99 -10.35 14.33 -9.19
N MET A 100 -10.07 13.59 -10.27
CA MET A 100 -10.90 13.60 -11.48
C MET A 100 -11.94 12.49 -11.46
N ASP A 101 -11.50 11.26 -11.22
CA ASP A 101 -12.33 10.06 -11.26
C ASP A 101 -11.97 9.12 -10.10
N VAL A 102 -12.81 8.10 -9.92
CA VAL A 102 -12.65 7.03 -8.93
C VAL A 102 -12.82 5.67 -9.62
N GLN A 103 -12.30 4.60 -9.01
CA GLN A 103 -12.47 3.23 -9.52
C GLN A 103 -11.99 3.02 -10.97
N LEU A 104 -10.92 3.72 -11.37
CA LEU A 104 -10.22 3.48 -12.63
C LEU A 104 -8.81 2.93 -12.34
N PRO A 105 -8.18 2.24 -13.30
CA PRO A 105 -6.77 1.87 -13.19
C PRO A 105 -5.90 3.13 -13.09
N ILE A 106 -4.98 3.14 -12.13
CA ILE A 106 -4.10 4.28 -11.85
C ILE A 106 -2.63 3.85 -11.76
N SER A 107 -1.71 4.82 -11.79
CA SER A 107 -0.28 4.59 -11.55
C SER A 107 0.15 5.28 -10.25
N CYS A 108 0.05 4.57 -9.12
CA CYS A 108 0.49 5.11 -7.83
C CYS A 108 1.92 4.65 -7.55
N GLY A 109 2.88 5.58 -7.48
CA GLY A 109 4.27 5.24 -7.17
C GLY A 109 4.95 4.47 -8.31
N ASN A 110 4.55 4.73 -9.56
CA ASN A 110 4.95 4.00 -10.77
C ASN A 110 4.53 2.52 -10.78
N VAL A 111 3.54 2.13 -9.96
CA VAL A 111 2.94 0.80 -9.96
C VAL A 111 1.50 0.89 -10.45
N LEU A 112 1.13 0.00 -11.37
CA LEU A 112 -0.24 -0.13 -11.85
C LEU A 112 -1.12 -0.73 -10.75
N VAL A 113 -2.21 -0.05 -10.41
CA VAL A 113 -3.19 -0.49 -9.42
C VAL A 113 -4.56 -0.56 -10.08
N TYR A 114 -5.19 -1.72 -10.05
CA TYR A 114 -6.59 -1.88 -10.41
C TYR A 114 -7.49 -1.84 -9.18
N PRO A 115 -8.72 -1.32 -9.31
CA PRO A 115 -9.73 -1.52 -8.28
C PRO A 115 -9.92 -3.03 -7.98
N GLY A 116 -9.77 -3.42 -6.72
CA GLY A 116 -9.89 -4.81 -6.27
C GLY A 116 -8.55 -5.54 -6.06
N ASP A 117 -7.42 -4.95 -6.46
CA ASP A 117 -6.09 -5.48 -6.11
C ASP A 117 -5.88 -5.47 -4.59
N LEU A 118 -5.07 -6.41 -4.11
CA LEU A 118 -4.73 -6.51 -2.70
C LEU A 118 -3.55 -5.60 -2.39
N LEU A 119 -3.67 -4.84 -1.29
CA LEU A 119 -2.62 -3.95 -0.80
C LEU A 119 -2.10 -4.52 0.52
N VAL A 120 -0.79 -4.72 0.60
CA VAL A 120 -0.09 -5.12 1.82
C VAL A 120 0.91 -4.03 2.14
N GLY A 121 0.84 -3.48 3.36
CA GLY A 121 1.73 -2.40 3.79
C GLY A 121 2.33 -2.67 5.16
N ASP A 122 3.61 -2.32 5.30
CA ASP A 122 4.43 -2.44 6.51
C ASP A 122 5.47 -1.29 6.57
N ASP A 123 6.48 -1.40 7.42
CA ASP A 123 7.51 -0.38 7.58
C ASP A 123 8.44 -0.23 6.36
N ASP A 124 8.50 -1.24 5.48
CA ASP A 124 9.32 -1.22 4.26
C ASP A 124 8.56 -0.57 3.09
N GLY A 125 7.23 -0.56 3.14
CA GLY A 125 6.40 0.21 2.23
C GLY A 125 5.07 -0.47 1.91
N VAL A 126 4.67 -0.41 0.64
CA VAL A 126 3.40 -0.99 0.17
C VAL A 126 3.64 -1.82 -1.08
N VAL A 127 3.11 -3.03 -1.07
CA VAL A 127 3.08 -3.95 -2.20
C VAL A 127 1.67 -4.06 -2.75
N VAL A 128 1.56 -4.03 -4.08
CA VAL A 128 0.32 -4.27 -4.83
C VAL A 128 0.36 -5.71 -5.33
N CYS A 129 -0.60 -6.53 -4.91
CA CYS A 129 -0.76 -7.90 -5.36
C CYS A 129 -1.99 -7.98 -6.28
N PRO A 130 -1.80 -8.28 -7.59
CA PRO A 130 -2.92 -8.32 -8.52
C PRO A 130 -3.94 -9.39 -8.13
N GLN A 131 -5.23 -9.02 -8.08
CA GLN A 131 -6.28 -9.90 -7.59
C GLN A 131 -6.31 -11.25 -8.32
N ALA A 132 -6.05 -11.23 -9.64
CA ALA A 132 -6.13 -12.42 -10.49
C ALA A 132 -5.10 -13.52 -10.16
N ILE A 133 -3.99 -13.18 -9.50
CA ILE A 133 -2.92 -14.11 -9.12
C ILE A 133 -2.68 -14.13 -7.60
N ALA A 134 -3.57 -13.53 -6.82
CA ALA A 134 -3.35 -13.33 -5.39
C ALA A 134 -3.15 -14.65 -4.63
N GLU A 135 -3.92 -15.69 -4.95
CA GLU A 135 -3.77 -17.01 -4.31
C GLU A 135 -2.41 -17.66 -4.59
N GLU A 136 -1.90 -17.52 -5.81
CA GLU A 136 -0.57 -18.00 -6.20
C GLU A 136 0.53 -17.23 -5.46
N VAL A 137 0.45 -15.90 -5.47
CA VAL A 137 1.42 -15.04 -4.77
C VAL A 137 1.44 -15.31 -3.27
N ILE A 138 0.27 -15.45 -2.63
CA ILE A 138 0.18 -15.74 -1.18
C ILE A 138 0.80 -17.10 -0.86
N ARG A 139 0.47 -18.14 -1.65
CA ARG A 139 1.05 -19.48 -1.44
C ARG A 139 2.58 -19.45 -1.56
N ASP A 140 3.08 -18.80 -2.59
CA ASP A 140 4.52 -18.76 -2.87
C ASP A 140 5.25 -17.89 -1.83
N ALA A 141 4.64 -16.79 -1.37
CA ALA A 141 5.18 -15.96 -0.29
C ALA A 141 5.28 -16.72 1.05
N VAL A 142 4.28 -17.52 1.40
CA VAL A 142 4.32 -18.36 2.61
C VAL A 142 5.44 -19.41 2.51
N ALA A 143 5.61 -20.03 1.35
CA ALA A 143 6.68 -20.99 1.12
C ALA A 143 8.07 -20.32 1.19
N GLN A 144 8.19 -19.11 0.66
CA GLN A 144 9.41 -18.31 0.70
C GLN A 144 9.78 -17.91 2.14
N GLU A 145 8.83 -17.42 2.95
CA GLU A 145 9.07 -17.06 4.36
C GLU A 145 9.55 -18.26 5.18
N GLU A 146 9.01 -19.46 4.91
CA GLU A 146 9.45 -20.70 5.54
C GLU A 146 10.91 -21.04 5.19
N GLU A 147 11.26 -20.97 3.90
CA GLU A 147 12.64 -21.19 3.43
C GLU A 147 13.61 -20.12 3.98
N GLU A 148 13.18 -18.86 4.03
CA GLU A 148 13.95 -17.77 4.60
C GLU A 148 14.17 -17.91 6.10
N THR A 149 13.19 -18.43 6.84
CA THR A 149 13.34 -18.74 8.26
C THR A 149 14.42 -19.80 8.46
N PHE A 150 14.34 -20.90 7.72
CA PHE A 150 15.33 -21.97 7.78
C PHE A 150 16.74 -21.49 7.40
N THR A 151 16.87 -20.77 6.29
CA THR A 151 18.19 -20.29 5.83
C THR A 151 18.76 -19.24 6.77
N ARG A 152 17.94 -18.42 7.42
CA ARG A 152 18.35 -17.46 8.46
C ARG A 152 18.92 -18.16 9.68
N GLU A 153 18.32 -19.25 10.14
CA GLU A 153 18.87 -20.08 11.23
C GLU A 153 20.24 -20.64 10.85
N LEU A 154 20.38 -21.19 9.63
CA LEU A 154 21.68 -21.69 9.15
C LEU A 154 22.76 -20.60 9.12
N ILE A 155 22.40 -19.38 8.71
CA ILE A 155 23.33 -18.24 8.70
C ILE A 155 23.77 -17.90 10.13
N GLN A 156 22.84 -17.93 11.09
CA GLN A 156 23.15 -17.70 12.51
C GLN A 156 24.06 -18.80 13.10
N GLU A 157 23.98 -20.03 12.57
CA GLU A 157 24.88 -21.14 12.89
C GLU A 157 26.25 -21.06 12.17
N GLY A 158 26.46 -20.05 11.31
CA GLY A 158 27.71 -19.82 10.59
C GLY A 158 27.79 -20.44 9.20
N ALA A 159 26.66 -20.82 8.60
CA ALA A 159 26.62 -21.24 7.21
C ALA A 159 27.08 -20.11 6.27
N HIS A 160 27.81 -20.49 5.21
CA HIS A 160 28.27 -19.54 4.21
C HIS A 160 27.10 -19.10 3.31
N ILE A 161 26.97 -17.81 3.01
CA ILE A 161 25.82 -17.27 2.24
C ILE A 161 25.59 -18.00 0.91
N VAL A 162 26.67 -18.37 0.21
CA VAL A 162 26.59 -19.08 -1.08
C VAL A 162 26.01 -20.51 -0.94
N SER A 163 26.08 -21.12 0.24
CA SER A 163 25.53 -22.47 0.46
C SER A 163 24.04 -22.50 0.79
N VAL A 164 23.46 -21.35 1.13
CA VAL A 164 22.08 -21.23 1.62
C VAL A 164 21.24 -20.23 0.82
N HIS A 165 21.86 -19.45 -0.07
CA HIS A 165 21.17 -18.48 -0.91
C HIS A 165 20.74 -19.10 -2.25
N GLY A 166 19.47 -18.90 -2.62
CA GLY A 166 18.86 -19.47 -3.82
C GLY A 166 18.31 -20.88 -3.58
N THR A 167 17.97 -21.59 -4.66
CA THR A 167 17.27 -22.88 -4.58
C THR A 167 18.04 -23.89 -3.72
N LEU A 168 17.37 -24.41 -2.68
CA LEU A 168 17.92 -25.47 -1.84
C LEU A 168 18.18 -26.73 -2.68
N THR A 169 19.41 -27.22 -2.64
CA THR A 169 19.83 -28.43 -3.36
C THR A 169 20.69 -29.33 -2.49
N GLY A 170 20.77 -30.62 -2.85
CA GLY A 170 21.65 -31.58 -2.20
C GLY A 170 21.43 -31.69 -0.69
N ASP A 171 22.51 -31.52 0.09
CA ASP A 171 22.49 -31.60 1.55
C ASP A 171 21.55 -30.57 2.19
N THR A 172 21.52 -29.34 1.66
CA THR A 172 20.70 -28.25 2.22
C THR A 172 19.21 -28.56 2.11
N LEU A 173 18.77 -29.21 1.02
CA LEU A 173 17.39 -29.65 0.85
C LEU A 173 17.00 -30.75 1.86
N GLU A 174 17.90 -31.70 2.12
CA GLU A 174 17.65 -32.76 3.11
C GLU A 174 17.63 -32.21 4.55
N ARG A 175 18.46 -31.20 4.85
CA ARG A 175 18.40 -30.46 6.11
C ARG A 175 17.08 -29.71 6.25
N TYR A 176 16.60 -29.07 5.18
CA TYR A 176 15.32 -28.37 5.17
C TYR A 176 14.14 -29.30 5.43
N LYS A 177 14.09 -30.48 4.78
CA LYS A 177 13.05 -31.50 5.05
C LYS A 177 13.01 -31.93 6.51
N LYS A 178 14.19 -32.14 7.12
CA LYS A 178 14.29 -32.49 8.55
C LYS A 178 13.83 -31.34 9.44
N TRP A 179 14.22 -30.12 9.09
CA TRP A 179 13.80 -28.90 9.79
C TRP A 179 12.28 -28.74 9.74
N ARG A 180 11.64 -28.90 8.57
CA ARG A 180 10.17 -28.88 8.42
C ARG A 180 9.48 -29.90 9.31
N ALA A 181 9.97 -31.14 9.32
CA ALA A 181 9.42 -32.20 10.15
C ALA A 181 9.52 -31.88 11.65
N ALA A 182 10.63 -31.27 12.10
CA ALA A 182 10.81 -30.85 13.49
C ALA A 182 9.84 -29.71 13.90
N HIS A 183 9.43 -28.88 12.94
CA HIS A 183 8.48 -27.77 13.14
C HIS A 183 7.02 -28.17 12.89
N GLY A 184 6.72 -29.46 12.67
CA GLY A 184 5.36 -29.96 12.46
C GLY A 184 4.74 -29.56 11.11
N LEU A 185 5.56 -29.17 10.14
CA LEU A 185 5.13 -28.77 8.80
C LEU A 185 4.92 -30.00 7.90
N PRO A 186 3.99 -29.95 6.92
CA PRO A 186 3.73 -31.06 6.03
C PRO A 186 4.96 -31.39 5.17
N PRO A 187 5.15 -32.67 4.77
CA PRO A 187 6.26 -33.08 3.92
C PRO A 187 6.13 -32.50 2.50
N ILE A 188 7.30 -32.30 1.85
CA ILE A 188 7.47 -31.87 0.46
C ILE A 188 8.09 -32.97 -0.40
#